data_AF-A0A929E3K7-F1
#
_entry.id   AF-A0A929E3K7-F1
#
_cell.length_a   1.000
_cell.length_b   1.000
_cell.length_c   1.000
_cell.angle_alpha   90.00
_cell.angle_beta   90.00
_cell.angle_gamma   90.00
#
_symmetry.space_group_name_H-M   'P 1'
#
loop_
_entity.id
_entity.type
_entity.pdbx_description
1 polymer ?
#
loop_
_entity_poly.entity_id
_entity_poly.type
_entity_poly.pdbx_seq_one_letter_code
_entity_poly.pdbx_strand_id
1 'polypeptide(L)' 'MSFKVVHTYALTGVDHGEVLIKSLDATLIKGMWLKVDDIIRNTRDADAVIGVISRQPFNRRVLE' A
#
# COMPACT_ATOMS: atom_id res chain seq x y z
N MET A 1 -8.99 4.80 16.07
CA MET A 1 -8.57 4.06 14.86
C MET A 1 -7.34 4.76 14.33
N SER A 2 -6.22 4.05 14.20
CA SER A 2 -4.99 4.61 13.61
C SER A 2 -5.12 4.61 12.09
N PHE A 3 -4.59 5.65 11.43
CA PHE A 3 -4.64 5.80 9.98
C PHE A 3 -3.83 4.66 9.32
N LYS A 4 -4.43 3.91 8.40
CA LYS A 4 -3.82 2.72 7.78
C LYS A 4 -3.35 3.02 6.36
N VAL A 5 -2.04 2.94 6.17
CA VAL A 5 -1.38 3.06 4.87
C VAL A 5 -0.96 1.67 4.38
N VAL A 6 -1.23 1.37 3.12
CA VAL A 6 -0.79 0.14 2.46
C VAL A 6 0.17 0.47 1.32
N HIS A 7 1.42 0.04 1.43
CA HIS A 7 2.41 0.11 0.35
C HIS A 7 2.42 -1.21 -0.42
N THR A 8 1.95 -1.17 -1.66
CA THR A 8 1.66 -2.37 -2.47
C THR A 8 2.86 -2.90 -3.27
N TYR A 9 3.96 -2.14 -3.30
CA TYR A 9 5.19 -2.47 -4.01
C TYR A 9 6.44 -2.27 -3.13
N ALA A 10 6.47 -2.95 -1.98
CA ALA A 10 7.57 -2.83 -1.03
C ALA A 10 8.82 -3.58 -1.52
N LEU A 11 9.92 -2.85 -1.69
CA LEU A 11 11.24 -3.39 -2.01
C LEU A 11 12.01 -3.73 -0.74
N THR A 12 12.71 -4.88 -0.76
CA THR A 12 13.57 -5.32 0.34
C THR A 12 14.72 -4.33 0.55
N GLY A 13 14.97 -3.96 1.81
CA GLY A 13 16.08 -3.07 2.18
C GLY A 13 15.83 -1.59 1.91
N VAL A 14 14.62 -1.20 1.48
CA VAL A 14 14.22 0.21 1.26
C VAL A 14 13.28 0.65 2.37
N ASP A 15 13.50 1.86 2.89
CA ASP A 15 12.55 2.55 3.77
C ASP A 15 11.45 3.18 2.91
N HIS A 16 10.21 2.74 3.12
CA HIS A 16 9.00 3.21 2.43
C HIS A 16 8.22 4.21 3.29
N GLY A 17 8.87 4.82 4.28
CA GLY A 17 8.27 5.81 5.18
C GLY A 17 7.96 5.26 6.57
N GLU A 18 8.52 4.11 6.95
CA GLU A 18 8.37 3.47 8.26
C GLU A 18 8.73 4.42 9.39
N VAL A 19 9.78 5.22 9.22
CA VAL A 19 10.22 6.20 10.22
C VAL A 19 9.22 7.36 10.32
N LEU A 20 8.68 7.81 9.20
CA LEU A 20 7.75 8.94 9.13
C LEU A 20 6.37 8.57 9.68
N ILE A 21 5.89 7.35 9.43
CA ILE A 21 4.57 6.90 9.86
C ILE A 21 4.52 6.66 11.37
N LYS A 22 5.63 6.26 12.00
CA LYS A 22 5.71 6.02 13.45
C LYS A 22 5.34 7.25 14.29
N SER A 23 5.66 8.46 13.84
CA SER A 23 5.34 9.69 14.58
C SER A 23 3.90 10.14 14.43
N LEU A 24 3.14 9.55 13.51
CA LEU A 24 1.80 9.98 13.12
C LEU A 24 0.68 9.10 13.71
N ASP A 25 1.01 8.16 14.60
CA ASP A 25 0.08 7.13 15.10
C ASP A 25 -0.65 6.42 13.93
N ALA A 26 0.11 6.10 12.89
CA ALA A 26 -0.38 5.44 11.68
C ALA A 26 0.26 4.06 11.53
N THR A 27 -0.45 3.16 10.84
CA THR A 27 0.03 1.80 10.55
C THR A 27 0.45 1.70 9.10
N LEU A 28 1.68 1.23 8.84
CA LEU A 28 2.15 0.92 7.50
C LEU A 28 2.15 -0.60 7.28
N ILE A 29 1.30 -1.07 6.36
CA ILE A 29 1.35 -2.44 5.85
C ILE A 29 2.12 -2.43 4.53
N LYS A 30 3.02 -3.39 4.37
CA LYS A 30 3.87 -3.51 3.19
C LYS A 30 3.71 -4.87 2.54
N GLY A 31 3.64 -4.89 1.22
CA GLY A 31 3.67 -6.11 0.44
C GLY A 31 4.11 -5.86 -0.99
N MET A 32 4.21 -6.93 -1.76
CA MET A 32 4.45 -6.88 -3.21
C MET A 32 3.32 -7.64 -3.90
N TRP A 33 2.37 -6.90 -4.47
CA TRP A 33 1.21 -7.47 -5.16
C TRP A 33 1.13 -6.95 -6.58
N LEU A 34 1.24 -7.86 -7.56
CA LEU A 34 1.29 -7.51 -8.98
C LEU A 34 -0.04 -7.76 -9.70
N LYS A 35 -0.97 -8.48 -9.08
CA LYS A 35 -2.28 -8.82 -9.65
C LYS A 35 -3.35 -7.93 -9.04
N VAL A 36 -4.35 -7.58 -9.86
CA VAL A 36 -5.51 -6.76 -9.46
C VAL A 36 -6.18 -7.31 -8.20
N ASP A 37 -6.50 -8.61 -8.17
CA ASP A 37 -7.23 -9.20 -7.04
C ASP A 37 -6.39 -9.23 -5.76
N ASP A 38 -5.07 -9.37 -5.87
CA ASP A 38 -4.17 -9.33 -4.71
C ASP A 38 -4.06 -7.91 -4.17
N ILE A 39 -3.98 -6.89 -5.03
CA ILE A 39 -3.99 -5.49 -4.59
C ILE A 39 -5.29 -5.20 -3.84
N ILE A 40 -6.45 -5.45 -4.46
CA ILE A 40 -7.77 -5.20 -3.86
C ILE A 40 -7.93 -5.91 -2.51
N ARG A 41 -7.56 -7.21 -2.44
CA ARG A 41 -7.70 -7.99 -1.19
C ARG A 41 -6.89 -7.40 -0.04
N ASN A 42 -5.72 -6.82 -0.31
CA ASN A 42 -4.82 -6.31 0.71
C ASN A 42 -4.98 -4.82 1.00
N THR A 43 -5.74 -4.08 0.17
CA THR A 43 -5.94 -2.62 0.33
C THR A 43 -7.36 -2.23 0.71
N ARG A 44 -8.30 -3.17 0.78
CA ARG A 44 -9.75 -2.91 0.95
C ARG A 44 -10.11 -2.03 2.15
N ASP A 45 -9.36 -2.13 3.24
CA ASP A 45 -9.58 -1.41 4.49
C ASP A 45 -8.48 -0.38 4.79
N ALA A 46 -7.73 0.03 3.75
CA ALA A 46 -6.72 1.07 3.86
C ALA A 46 -7.33 2.47 3.72
N ASP A 47 -6.83 3.41 4.52
CA ASP A 47 -7.15 4.84 4.35
C ASP A 47 -6.32 5.46 3.22
N ALA A 48 -5.14 4.91 2.94
CA ALA A 48 -4.29 5.32 1.83
C ALA A 48 -3.55 4.13 1.21
N VAL A 49 -3.38 4.15 -0.12
CA VAL A 49 -2.66 3.13 -0.89
C VAL A 49 -1.54 3.78 -1.67
N ILE A 50 -0.32 3.27 -1.49
CA ILE A 50 0.86 3.65 -2.26
C ILE A 50 1.19 2.51 -3.22
N GLY A 51 1.39 2.84 -4.49
CA GLY A 51 1.68 1.87 -5.54
C GLY A 51 2.49 2.48 -6.68
N VAL A 52 2.95 1.60 -7.56
CA VAL A 52 3.81 1.94 -8.70
C VAL A 52 3.05 1.66 -9.98
N ILE A 53 2.40 2.70 -10.51
CA ILE A 53 1.52 2.61 -11.70
C ILE A 53 2.25 2.15 -12.97
N SER A 54 3.57 2.29 -13.04
CA SER A 54 4.38 1.79 -14.16
C SER A 54 4.61 0.27 -14.14
N ARG A 55 4.29 -0.40 -13.02
CA ARG A 55 4.50 -1.84 -12.81
C ARG A 55 3.24 -2.59 -12.42
N GLN A 56 2.30 -1.92 -11.76
CA GLN A 56 1.11 -2.54 -11.18
C GLN A 56 -0.16 -2.12 -11.93
N PRO A 57 -1.16 -3.01 -12.01
CA PRO A 57 -2.38 -2.78 -12.78
C PRO A 57 -3.38 -1.90 -12.02
N PHE A 58 -3.02 -0.63 -11.75
CA PHE A 58 -3.95 0.38 -11.24
C PHE A 58 -4.95 0.78 -12.32
N ASN A 59 -5.93 -0.09 -12.53
CA ASN A 59 -7.07 0.12 -13.41
C ASN A 59 -8.32 0.45 -12.58
N ARG A 60 -9.42 0.74 -13.29
CA ARG A 60 -10.72 1.08 -12.68
C ARG A 60 -11.12 0.14 -11.54
N ARG A 61 -10.91 -1.17 -11.70
CA ARG A 61 -11.30 -2.19 -10.72
C ARG A 61 -10.49 -2.14 -9.42
N VAL A 62 -9.29 -1.56 -9.43
CA VAL A 62 -8.48 -1.32 -8.22
C VAL A 62 -8.90 -0.03 -7.50
N LEU A 63 -9.51 0.92 -8.23
CA LEU A 63 -9.87 2.25 -7.72
C LEU A 63 -11.31 2.36 -7.22
N GLU A 64 -12.18 1.42 -7.62
CA GLU A 64 -13.58 1.27 -7.18
C GLU A 64 -13.70 0.38 -5.94
#